data_AF-A0A1I3YAQ1-F1
#
_entry.id   AF-A0A1I3YAQ1-F1
#
_cell.length_a   1.000
_cell.length_b   1.000
_cell.length_c   1.000
_cell.angle_alpha   90.00
_cell.angle_beta   90.00
_cell.angle_gamma   90.00
#
_symmetry.space_group_name_H-M   'P 1'
#
loop_
_entity.id
_entity.type
_entity.pdbx_description
1 polymer ?
#
loop_
_entity_poly.entity_id
_entity_poly.type
_entity_poly.pdbx_seq_one_letter_code
_entity_poly.pdbx_strand_id
1 'polypeptide(L)'
;MKLLSGLLTASLTLSIIAPSAALAQAKPSNAQKLQTQAVAEIPHCARKLGTLSIMDGDDPRGWMQYNLASPQKLLKAMVQKSGCFNLVDRGAGLNAAQIERNIGGNLGLQRGSNVGQGQVKAADYVLVAEVQASDSNAGGGAVAGAIGGLIGGRVGGLVGGIKTKKLEANTVLSLTNVRTTETVAVQEGYAAKNDIGWGAGGGIGWGGAVGGGYEDTEIGRIITLSFINSYTKLVTDLGLLSTTTTAAAAAPAKTFVATRVTNMRATAAAGGKLIRALPAGAIVYPTGEKNGLWWEVADENDNVGWVLNTGLEPAR
;
A
#
# COMPACT_ATOMS: atom_id res chain seq x y z
N MET A 1 -52.06 59.78 -17.82
CA MET A 1 -52.77 58.71 -18.57
C MET A 1 -52.58 59.01 -20.05
N LYS A 2 -51.97 58.22 -20.93
CA LYS A 2 -51.43 56.86 -20.93
C LYS A 2 -50.13 56.89 -21.75
N LEU A 3 -49.12 56.17 -21.27
CA LEU A 3 -47.84 55.94 -21.93
C LEU A 3 -48.02 54.94 -23.08
N LEU A 4 -47.47 55.25 -24.26
CA LEU A 4 -47.10 54.28 -25.27
C LEU A 4 -45.64 54.55 -25.63
N SER A 5 -44.76 53.61 -25.33
CA SER A 5 -43.39 53.60 -25.85
C SER A 5 -43.00 52.15 -26.05
N GLY A 6 -42.97 51.74 -27.33
CA GLY A 6 -42.67 50.39 -27.77
C GLY A 6 -41.20 50.04 -27.56
N LEU A 7 -40.97 48.81 -27.10
CA LEU A 7 -39.69 48.14 -27.11
C LEU A 7 -39.26 47.87 -28.56
N LEU A 8 -38.05 48.28 -28.92
CA LEU A 8 -37.24 47.62 -29.95
C LEU A 8 -35.88 47.29 -29.34
N THR A 9 -35.74 46.04 -28.88
CA THR A 9 -34.45 45.45 -28.48
C THR A 9 -33.70 45.02 -29.74
N ALA A 10 -32.63 45.73 -30.08
CA ALA A 10 -31.70 45.31 -31.12
C ALA A 10 -30.72 44.27 -30.53
N SER A 11 -30.85 43.02 -30.96
CA SER A 11 -29.98 41.91 -30.60
C SER A 11 -28.62 42.03 -31.31
N LEU A 12 -27.59 42.47 -30.60
CA LEU A 12 -26.21 42.50 -31.11
C LEU A 12 -25.56 41.12 -30.89
N THR A 13 -25.64 40.23 -31.87
CA THR A 13 -24.91 38.95 -31.86
C THR A 13 -23.44 39.19 -32.20
N LEU A 14 -22.60 39.37 -31.17
CA LEU A 14 -21.15 39.45 -31.29
C LEU A 14 -20.59 38.04 -31.53
N SER A 15 -20.40 37.67 -32.80
CA SER A 15 -19.70 36.43 -33.18
C SER A 15 -18.20 36.62 -32.93
N ILE A 16 -17.73 36.21 -31.75
CA ILE A 16 -16.30 36.15 -31.43
C ILE A 16 -15.72 34.95 -32.18
N ILE A 17 -15.13 35.20 -33.34
CA ILE A 17 -14.23 34.25 -34.01
C ILE A 17 -12.95 34.24 -33.19
N ALA A 18 -12.85 33.33 -32.22
CA ALA A 18 -11.59 33.07 -31.54
C ALA A 18 -10.63 32.44 -32.57
N PRO A 19 -9.43 33.01 -32.80
CA PRO A 19 -8.43 32.32 -33.60
C PRO A 19 -8.01 31.07 -32.84
N SER A 20 -8.26 29.90 -33.43
CA SER A 20 -7.70 28.62 -33.00
C SER A 20 -6.18 28.65 -33.22
N ALA A 21 -5.46 29.39 -32.40
CA ALA A 21 -4.04 29.19 -32.22
C ALA A 21 -3.90 27.78 -31.63
N ALA A 22 -3.64 26.82 -32.50
CA ALA A 22 -3.14 25.52 -32.10
C ALA A 22 -1.88 25.78 -31.27
N LEU A 23 -2.01 25.69 -29.94
CA LEU A 23 -0.84 25.65 -29.07
C LEU A 23 -0.01 24.47 -29.56
N ALA A 24 1.10 24.77 -30.23
CA ALA A 24 2.12 23.79 -30.54
C ALA A 24 2.50 23.14 -29.20
N GLN A 25 2.05 21.90 -28.98
CA GLN A 25 2.40 21.17 -27.78
C GLN A 25 3.92 21.02 -27.78
N ALA A 26 4.57 21.68 -26.82
CA ALA A 26 6.01 21.59 -26.63
C ALA A 26 6.38 20.11 -26.52
N LYS A 27 7.41 19.69 -27.27
CA LYS A 27 7.92 18.32 -27.21
C LYS A 27 8.23 18.00 -25.74
N PRO A 28 7.85 16.82 -25.22
CA PRO A 28 8.07 16.47 -23.83
C PRO A 28 9.56 16.58 -23.51
N SER A 29 9.87 17.26 -22.41
CA SER A 29 11.25 17.44 -21.95
C SER A 29 11.89 16.08 -21.66
N ASN A 30 13.23 16.01 -21.66
CA ASN A 30 13.91 14.76 -21.31
C ASN A 30 13.53 14.26 -19.91
N ALA A 31 13.27 15.16 -18.96
CA ALA A 31 12.74 14.82 -17.64
C ALA A 31 11.33 14.20 -17.72
N GLN A 32 10.46 14.72 -18.60
CA GLN A 32 9.10 14.19 -18.78
C GLN A 32 9.10 12.81 -19.46
N LYS A 33 10.05 12.56 -20.37
CA LYS A 33 10.26 11.22 -20.97
C LYS A 33 10.76 10.22 -19.94
N LEU A 34 11.73 10.62 -19.11
CA LEU A 34 12.26 9.78 -18.04
C LEU A 34 11.21 9.48 -16.97
N GLN A 35 10.38 10.47 -16.62
CA GLN A 35 9.19 10.31 -15.78
C GLN A 35 8.25 9.23 -16.36
N THR A 36 8.00 9.28 -17.66
CA THR A 36 7.09 8.31 -18.31
C THR A 36 7.69 6.91 -18.28
N GLN A 37 9.00 6.78 -18.48
CA GLN A 37 9.70 5.49 -18.44
C GLN A 37 9.67 4.88 -17.03
N ALA A 38 10.06 5.63 -16.00
CA ALA A 38 10.06 5.11 -14.63
C ALA A 38 8.65 4.78 -14.12
N VAL A 39 7.63 5.55 -14.52
CA VAL A 39 6.24 5.22 -14.22
C VAL A 39 5.77 3.98 -15.00
N ALA A 40 6.27 3.76 -16.21
CA ALA A 40 5.94 2.59 -17.01
C ALA A 40 6.54 1.28 -16.45
N GLU A 41 7.58 1.35 -15.63
CA GLU A 41 8.15 0.20 -14.92
C GLU A 41 7.30 -0.27 -13.74
N ILE A 42 6.30 0.53 -13.33
CA ILE A 42 5.37 0.16 -12.25
C ILE A 42 4.40 -0.89 -12.79
N PRO A 43 4.21 -2.02 -12.09
CA PRO A 43 3.31 -3.06 -12.54
C PRO A 43 1.86 -2.57 -12.48
N HIS A 44 1.05 -2.98 -13.46
CA HIS A 44 -0.38 -2.71 -13.47
C HIS A 44 -1.18 -4.00 -13.33
N CYS A 45 -2.17 -3.99 -12.44
CA CYS A 45 -3.04 -5.14 -12.22
C CYS A 45 -4.43 -4.91 -12.79
N ALA A 46 -4.95 -5.90 -13.53
CA ALA A 46 -6.33 -5.88 -14.01
C ALA A 46 -7.37 -5.97 -12.88
N ARG A 47 -6.99 -6.54 -11.74
CA ARG A 47 -7.83 -6.65 -10.54
C ARG A 47 -7.07 -6.21 -9.29
N LYS A 48 -7.80 -5.68 -8.31
CA LYS A 48 -7.25 -5.36 -6.99
C LYS A 48 -6.94 -6.65 -6.22
N LEU A 49 -5.74 -6.74 -5.65
CA LEU A 49 -5.28 -7.87 -4.81
C LEU A 49 -5.82 -7.78 -3.37
N GLY A 50 -6.12 -6.57 -2.90
CA GLY A 50 -6.68 -6.33 -1.57
C GLY A 50 -6.64 -4.86 -1.17
N THR A 51 -6.86 -4.59 0.11
CA THR A 51 -6.71 -3.27 0.72
C THR A 51 -5.41 -3.19 1.51
N LEU A 52 -4.63 -2.13 1.28
CA LEU A 52 -3.28 -1.98 1.79
C LEU A 52 -3.14 -0.70 2.59
N SER A 53 -2.54 -0.78 3.78
CA SER A 53 -1.91 0.38 4.44
C SER A 53 -0.40 0.31 4.30
N ILE A 54 0.27 1.45 4.27
CA ILE A 54 1.72 1.53 4.15
C ILE A 54 2.30 2.09 5.45
N MET A 55 3.34 1.46 5.97
CA MET A 55 4.11 1.86 7.14
C MET A 55 5.58 1.99 6.76
N ASP A 56 6.25 2.97 7.35
CA ASP A 56 7.72 2.99 7.32
C ASP A 56 8.24 1.88 8.25
N GLY A 57 9.39 1.31 7.93
CA GLY A 57 10.06 0.36 8.82
C GLY A 57 10.70 1.03 10.03
N ASP A 58 11.20 0.19 10.94
CA ASP A 58 11.58 0.61 12.29
C ASP A 58 12.84 1.49 12.33
N ASP A 59 13.73 1.39 11.33
CA ASP A 59 14.97 2.20 11.26
C ASP A 59 14.87 3.34 10.24
N PRO A 60 14.62 4.59 10.69
CA PRO A 60 14.52 5.73 9.80
C PRO A 60 15.86 6.25 9.29
N ARG A 61 16.99 5.78 9.83
CA ARG A 61 18.33 6.26 9.42
C ARG A 61 18.60 5.97 7.95
N GLY A 62 18.06 4.87 7.42
CA GLY A 62 18.27 4.42 6.03
C GLY A 62 17.92 5.46 4.96
N TRP A 63 16.92 6.32 5.21
CA TRP A 63 16.54 7.41 4.29
C TRP A 63 16.86 8.80 4.86
N MET A 64 16.78 9.00 6.19
CA MET A 64 17.07 10.31 6.79
C MET A 64 18.53 10.73 6.60
N GLN A 65 19.49 9.80 6.60
CA GLN A 65 20.90 10.11 6.36
C GLN A 65 21.17 10.69 4.96
N TYR A 66 20.23 10.48 4.03
CA TYR A 66 20.27 11.03 2.68
C TYR A 66 19.35 12.23 2.49
N ASN A 67 18.82 12.79 3.60
CA ASN A 67 17.87 13.90 3.61
C ASN A 67 16.60 13.61 2.78
N LEU A 68 16.19 12.34 2.73
CA LEU A 68 14.98 11.91 2.04
C LEU A 68 13.78 11.95 2.98
N ALA A 69 12.60 12.19 2.43
CA ALA A 69 11.35 12.06 3.16
C ALA A 69 11.01 10.59 3.45
N SER A 70 9.98 10.35 4.27
CA SER A 70 9.47 9.00 4.54
C SER A 70 9.13 8.23 3.23
N PRO A 71 9.60 6.98 3.07
CA PRO A 71 9.27 6.11 1.94
C PRO A 71 7.77 5.91 1.72
N GLN A 72 6.94 6.00 2.76
CA GLN A 72 5.48 5.94 2.60
C GLN A 72 4.95 6.89 1.52
N LYS A 73 5.50 8.10 1.37
CA LYS A 73 5.02 9.06 0.36
C LYS A 73 5.23 8.54 -1.06
N LEU A 74 6.43 8.03 -1.33
CA LEU A 74 6.77 7.41 -2.61
C LEU A 74 5.89 6.18 -2.87
N LEU A 75 5.79 5.28 -1.90
CA LEU A 75 5.04 4.04 -2.05
C LEU A 75 3.53 4.28 -2.19
N LYS A 76 2.97 5.29 -1.53
CA LYS A 76 1.55 5.69 -1.73
C LYS A 76 1.31 6.06 -3.19
N ALA A 77 2.19 6.86 -3.79
CA ALA A 77 2.07 7.24 -5.20
C ALA A 77 2.23 6.03 -6.14
N MET A 78 3.18 5.13 -5.85
CA MET A 78 3.40 3.92 -6.64
C MET A 78 2.24 2.94 -6.56
N VAL A 79 1.69 2.69 -5.38
CA VAL A 79 0.51 1.83 -5.20
C VAL A 79 -0.72 2.45 -5.89
N GLN A 80 -0.89 3.77 -5.81
CA GLN A 80 -1.97 4.46 -6.52
C GLN A 80 -1.84 4.34 -8.04
N LYS A 81 -0.63 4.49 -8.59
CA LYS A 81 -0.39 4.33 -10.04
C LYS A 81 -0.51 2.89 -10.51
N SER A 82 0.03 1.92 -9.77
CA SER A 82 -0.05 0.49 -10.11
C SER A 82 -1.49 0.02 -10.24
N GLY A 83 -2.36 0.56 -9.40
CA GLY A 83 -3.72 0.09 -9.29
C GLY A 83 -3.84 -1.35 -8.78
N CYS A 84 -2.79 -1.94 -8.19
CA CYS A 84 -2.82 -3.32 -7.71
C CYS A 84 -3.50 -3.48 -6.34
N PHE A 85 -3.54 -2.43 -5.52
CA PHE A 85 -4.23 -2.43 -4.22
C PHE A 85 -5.17 -1.23 -4.09
N ASN A 86 -6.12 -1.35 -3.15
CA ASN A 86 -6.84 -0.19 -2.63
C ASN A 86 -6.05 0.36 -1.44
N LEU A 87 -5.65 1.63 -1.50
CA LEU A 87 -4.88 2.24 -0.42
C LEU A 87 -5.81 2.75 0.68
N VAL A 88 -5.51 2.44 1.94
CA VAL A 88 -6.10 3.09 3.11
C VAL A 88 -5.02 3.87 3.86
N ASP A 89 -5.32 5.13 4.18
CA ASP A 89 -4.39 5.97 4.93
C ASP A 89 -4.57 5.74 6.43
N ARG A 90 -3.46 5.48 7.13
CA ARG A 90 -3.38 5.34 8.60
C ARG A 90 -2.63 6.48 9.27
N GLY A 91 -2.07 7.41 8.48
CA GLY A 91 -1.41 8.62 8.96
C GLY A 91 -2.31 9.84 8.80
N ALA A 92 -1.84 10.82 8.02
CA ALA A 92 -2.51 12.11 7.85
C ALA A 92 -3.98 11.99 7.42
N GLY A 93 -4.32 11.08 6.50
CA GLY A 93 -5.71 10.89 6.05
C GLY A 93 -6.64 10.35 7.16
N LEU A 94 -6.15 9.45 8.02
CA LEU A 94 -6.94 8.99 9.18
C LEU A 94 -7.10 10.09 10.22
N ASN A 95 -6.04 10.85 10.48
CA ASN A 95 -6.07 11.99 11.40
C ASN A 95 -7.09 13.04 10.94
N ALA A 96 -7.07 13.42 9.66
CA ALA A 96 -8.06 14.31 9.07
C ALA A 96 -9.48 13.75 9.19
N ALA A 97 -9.67 12.45 8.89
CA ALA A 97 -10.98 11.82 9.05
C ALA A 97 -11.45 11.77 10.52
N GLN A 98 -10.54 11.70 11.49
CA GLN A 98 -10.88 11.79 12.91
C GLN A 98 -11.31 13.20 13.30
N ILE A 99 -10.66 14.23 12.76
CA ILE A 99 -11.07 15.63 12.93
C ILE A 99 -12.48 15.84 12.39
N GLU A 100 -12.80 15.38 11.18
CA GLU A 100 -14.15 15.48 10.60
C GLU A 100 -15.22 14.76 11.43
N ARG A 101 -14.88 13.61 12.02
CA ARG A 101 -15.79 12.91 12.95
C ARG A 101 -16.00 13.67 14.26
N ASN A 102 -14.95 14.29 14.79
CA ASN A 102 -15.05 15.15 15.97
C ASN A 102 -15.90 16.40 15.69
N ILE A 103 -15.81 16.96 14.48
CA ILE A 103 -16.68 18.04 13.99
C ILE A 103 -18.13 17.54 13.91
N GLY A 104 -18.37 16.36 13.35
CA GLY A 104 -19.70 15.77 13.28
C GLY A 104 -20.35 15.49 14.63
N GLY A 105 -19.55 15.20 15.66
CA GLY A 105 -20.04 15.02 17.03
C GLY A 105 -20.39 16.32 17.76
N ASN A 106 -19.72 17.45 17.44
CA ASN A 106 -19.79 18.68 18.24
C ASN A 106 -20.40 19.90 17.51
N LEU A 107 -20.19 20.01 16.20
CA LEU A 107 -20.56 21.19 15.39
C LEU A 107 -21.67 20.89 14.37
N GLY A 108 -21.96 19.60 14.13
CA GLY A 108 -22.93 19.14 13.16
C GLY A 108 -22.40 19.20 11.71
N LEU A 109 -22.89 18.30 10.86
CA LEU A 109 -22.50 18.23 9.45
C LEU A 109 -23.67 18.57 8.53
N GLN A 110 -23.35 19.04 7.33
CA GLN A 110 -24.35 19.26 6.30
C GLN A 110 -25.08 17.96 5.95
N ARG A 111 -26.35 18.08 5.53
CA ARG A 111 -27.17 16.94 5.12
C ARG A 111 -26.45 16.14 4.02
N GLY A 112 -26.16 14.87 4.29
CA GLY A 112 -25.47 13.97 3.36
C GLY A 112 -23.99 13.69 3.69
N SER A 113 -23.37 14.50 4.55
CA SER A 113 -21.96 14.35 4.97
C SER A 113 -21.83 13.37 6.16
N ASN A 114 -22.39 12.17 6.03
CA ASN A 114 -22.42 11.20 7.11
C ASN A 114 -21.01 10.66 7.41
N VAL A 115 -20.47 10.94 8.60
CA VAL A 115 -19.21 10.35 9.12
C VAL A 115 -19.50 9.56 10.40
N GLY A 116 -20.15 8.41 10.23
CA GLY A 116 -20.61 7.57 11.34
C GLY A 116 -19.68 6.39 11.66
N GLN A 117 -20.03 5.68 12.72
CA GLN A 117 -19.43 4.38 13.06
C GLN A 117 -19.62 3.39 11.90
N GLY A 118 -18.62 2.52 11.68
CA GLY A 118 -18.65 1.49 10.63
C GLY A 118 -18.23 1.93 9.23
N GLN A 119 -17.88 3.20 9.02
CA GLN A 119 -17.48 3.71 7.71
C GLN A 119 -15.96 3.68 7.43
N VAL A 120 -15.15 3.28 8.42
CA VAL A 120 -13.69 3.15 8.26
C VAL A 120 -13.38 1.82 7.58
N LYS A 121 -12.73 1.87 6.42
CA LYS A 121 -12.25 0.67 5.74
C LYS A 121 -11.04 0.08 6.46
N ALA A 122 -11.09 -1.22 6.78
CA ALA A 122 -9.95 -1.97 7.29
C ALA A 122 -8.91 -2.22 6.18
N ALA A 123 -7.64 -2.33 6.56
CA ALA A 123 -6.60 -2.81 5.65
C ALA A 123 -6.60 -4.34 5.74
N ASP A 124 -6.45 -5.03 4.61
CA ASP A 124 -6.23 -6.48 4.59
C ASP A 124 -4.74 -6.77 4.84
N TYR A 125 -3.87 -5.88 4.36
CA TYR A 125 -2.43 -5.97 4.52
C TYR A 125 -1.80 -4.66 4.99
N VAL A 126 -0.64 -4.78 5.63
CA VAL A 126 0.30 -3.70 5.89
C VAL A 126 1.56 -3.95 5.06
N LEU A 127 1.92 -2.99 4.22
CA LEU A 127 3.22 -2.94 3.54
C LEU A 127 4.17 -2.14 4.42
N VAL A 128 5.20 -2.78 4.95
CA VAL A 128 6.28 -2.11 5.68
C VAL A 128 7.46 -1.92 4.73
N ALA A 129 8.04 -0.73 4.77
CA ALA A 129 9.09 -0.34 3.84
C ALA A 129 10.36 0.11 4.55
N GLU A 130 11.45 -0.54 4.20
CA GLU A 130 12.77 -0.30 4.78
C GLU A 130 13.78 0.05 3.69
N VAL A 131 14.65 1.01 3.99
CA VAL A 131 15.82 1.32 3.18
C VAL A 131 17.02 0.81 3.95
N GLN A 132 17.70 -0.20 3.43
CA GLN A 132 18.96 -0.65 4.02
C GLN A 132 20.03 0.39 3.68
N ALA A 133 20.55 1.04 4.71
CA ALA A 133 21.74 1.85 4.57
C ALA A 133 22.91 0.94 4.17
N SER A 134 23.49 1.18 3.00
CA SER A 134 24.77 0.59 2.63
C SER A 134 25.82 1.10 3.61
N ASP A 135 26.21 0.27 4.57
CA ASP A 135 27.30 0.58 5.48
C ASP A 135 28.58 0.80 4.65
N SER A 136 29.12 2.01 4.72
CA SER A 136 30.38 2.40 4.09
C SER A 136 31.60 1.58 4.53
N ASN A 137 31.42 0.64 5.47
CA ASN A 137 32.45 -0.31 5.91
C ASN A 137 32.49 -1.63 5.13
N ALA A 138 31.60 -1.89 4.17
CA ALA A 138 31.63 -3.12 3.34
C ALA A 138 32.67 -3.09 2.20
N GLY A 139 33.65 -2.17 2.26
CA GLY A 139 34.66 -1.98 1.22
C GLY A 139 35.98 -1.41 1.74
N GLY A 140 36.71 -2.17 2.56
CA GLY A 140 38.14 -1.90 2.79
C GLY A 140 38.68 -2.30 4.16
N GLY A 141 39.52 -3.35 4.20
CA GLY A 141 40.42 -3.69 5.31
C GLY A 141 39.76 -4.54 6.39
N ALA A 142 39.74 -5.87 6.30
CA ALA A 142 40.86 -6.64 6.86
C ALA A 142 41.10 -8.01 6.19
N VAL A 143 40.23 -8.46 5.27
CA VAL A 143 40.36 -9.79 4.65
C VAL A 143 41.06 -9.75 3.29
N ALA A 144 40.96 -8.64 2.55
CA ALA A 144 41.62 -8.48 1.25
C ALA A 144 43.14 -8.18 1.34
N GLY A 145 43.64 -7.74 2.50
CA GLY A 145 45.07 -7.46 2.72
C GLY A 145 45.91 -8.69 3.06
N ALA A 146 45.29 -9.79 3.48
CA ALA A 146 46.01 -11.00 3.89
C ALA A 146 46.30 -11.95 2.72
N ILE A 147 45.56 -11.86 1.60
CA ILE A 147 45.76 -12.72 0.43
C ILE A 147 46.72 -12.07 -0.60
N GLY A 148 46.83 -10.73 -0.61
CA GLY A 148 47.75 -10.01 -1.49
C GLY A 148 49.21 -9.99 -1.03
N GLY A 149 49.52 -10.46 0.19
CA GLY A 149 50.86 -10.43 0.77
C GLY A 149 51.74 -11.66 0.48
N LEU A 150 51.19 -12.71 -0.15
CA LEU A 150 51.88 -14.00 -0.28
C LEU A 150 52.36 -14.35 -1.70
N ILE A 151 52.14 -13.47 -2.69
CA ILE A 151 52.66 -13.65 -4.05
C ILE A 151 53.61 -12.48 -4.34
N GLY A 152 54.90 -12.79 -4.30
CA GLY A 152 55.99 -11.83 -4.35
C GLY A 152 56.13 -11.08 -5.68
N GLY A 153 56.67 -9.86 -5.58
CA GLY A 153 57.11 -9.08 -6.73
C GLY A 153 57.12 -7.59 -6.40
N ARG A 154 58.29 -6.95 -6.44
CA ARG A 154 58.54 -5.54 -6.08
C ARG A 154 58.01 -4.53 -7.12
N VAL A 155 56.82 -4.77 -7.68
CA VAL A 155 56.18 -3.89 -8.67
C VAL A 155 54.67 -3.85 -8.39
N GLY A 156 54.23 -2.84 -7.67
CA GLY A 156 52.81 -2.67 -7.34
C GLY A 156 52.50 -1.37 -6.60
N GLY A 157 53.36 -0.37 -6.71
CA GLY A 157 53.00 1.02 -6.42
C GLY A 157 52.35 1.61 -7.67
N LEU A 158 51.22 2.28 -7.53
CA LEU A 158 50.33 2.78 -8.58
C LEU A 158 49.42 1.73 -9.23
N VAL A 159 48.35 1.37 -8.51
CA VAL A 159 47.01 1.46 -9.09
C VAL A 159 46.14 2.19 -8.09
N GLY A 160 46.19 3.52 -8.15
CA GLY A 160 45.10 4.37 -7.66
C GLY A 160 43.88 4.10 -8.52
N GLY A 161 43.20 2.99 -8.21
CA GLY A 161 41.99 2.55 -8.90
C GLY A 161 40.90 3.58 -8.66
N ILE A 162 40.38 4.11 -9.76
CA ILE A 162 39.21 4.96 -9.85
C ILE A 162 38.16 4.50 -8.84
N LYS A 163 37.99 5.25 -7.73
CA LYS A 163 36.86 5.12 -6.82
C LYS A 163 35.64 5.71 -7.52
N THR A 164 35.11 5.02 -8.54
CA THR A 164 33.70 5.13 -8.87
C THR A 164 32.95 4.66 -7.62
N LYS A 165 32.50 5.61 -6.79
CA LYS A 165 31.55 5.34 -5.71
C LYS A 165 30.36 4.64 -6.37
N LYS A 166 30.30 3.32 -6.28
CA LYS A 166 29.13 2.53 -6.66
C LYS A 166 28.04 2.95 -5.68
N LEU A 167 27.22 3.91 -6.09
CA LEU A 167 26.02 4.25 -5.33
C LEU A 167 25.06 3.10 -5.61
N GLU A 168 24.79 2.31 -4.58
CA GLU A 168 23.91 1.13 -4.57
C GLU A 168 22.93 1.32 -3.42
N ALA A 169 21.66 0.99 -3.64
CA ALA A 169 20.64 1.03 -2.61
C ALA A 169 19.85 -0.27 -2.56
N ASN A 170 19.77 -0.83 -1.36
CA ASN A 170 18.98 -2.01 -1.05
C ASN A 170 17.71 -1.55 -0.32
N THR A 171 16.55 -2.01 -0.79
CA THR A 171 15.26 -1.74 -0.13
C THR A 171 14.59 -3.05 0.21
N VAL A 172 13.82 -3.07 1.28
CA VAL A 172 13.04 -4.24 1.67
C VAL A 172 11.58 -3.83 1.79
N LEU A 173 10.71 -4.62 1.18
CA LEU A 173 9.28 -4.52 1.32
C LEU A 173 8.75 -5.80 1.97
N SER A 174 8.11 -5.67 3.12
CA SER A 174 7.41 -6.78 3.77
C SER A 174 5.91 -6.54 3.77
N LEU A 175 5.15 -7.57 3.44
CA LEU A 175 3.70 -7.55 3.41
C LEU A 175 3.17 -8.44 4.52
N THR A 176 2.41 -7.85 5.45
CA THR A 176 1.86 -8.56 6.61
C THR A 176 0.34 -8.55 6.56
N ASN A 177 -0.30 -9.72 6.75
CA ASN A 177 -1.75 -9.84 6.87
C ASN A 177 -2.20 -9.30 8.23
N VAL A 178 -3.08 -8.29 8.22
CA VAL A 178 -3.52 -7.61 9.45
C VAL A 178 -4.29 -8.53 10.39
N ARG A 179 -4.95 -9.56 9.86
CA ARG A 179 -5.83 -10.43 10.65
C ARG A 179 -5.08 -11.58 11.32
N THR A 180 -4.07 -12.13 10.65
CA THR A 180 -3.26 -13.24 11.18
C THR A 180 -1.92 -12.78 11.73
N THR A 181 -1.54 -11.52 11.54
CA THR A 181 -0.22 -10.96 11.85
C THR A 181 0.94 -11.69 11.18
N GLU A 182 0.64 -12.44 10.12
CA GLU A 182 1.61 -13.23 9.37
C GLU A 182 2.23 -12.40 8.25
N THR A 183 3.56 -12.41 8.14
CA THR A 183 4.27 -11.85 7.01
C THR A 183 4.15 -12.79 5.81
N VAL A 184 3.31 -12.40 4.85
CA VAL A 184 2.95 -13.23 3.69
C VAL A 184 3.95 -13.12 2.54
N ALA A 185 4.74 -12.05 2.49
CA ALA A 185 5.80 -11.88 1.50
C ALA A 185 6.86 -10.89 2.00
N VAL A 186 8.12 -11.14 1.66
CA VAL A 186 9.23 -10.20 1.86
C VAL A 186 10.02 -10.15 0.56
N GLN A 187 10.26 -8.95 0.04
CA GLN A 187 10.94 -8.75 -1.23
C GLN A 187 12.02 -7.69 -1.10
N GLU A 188 13.21 -8.05 -1.59
CA GLU A 188 14.35 -7.16 -1.64
C GLU A 188 14.49 -6.52 -3.02
N GLY A 189 14.72 -5.22 -3.02
CA GLY A 189 14.98 -4.39 -4.18
C GLY A 189 16.46 -4.04 -4.21
N TYR A 190 17.03 -4.08 -5.40
CA TYR A 190 18.41 -3.65 -5.65
C TYR A 190 18.41 -2.70 -6.85
N ALA A 191 19.11 -1.59 -6.71
CA ALA A 191 19.43 -0.71 -7.82
C ALA A 191 20.81 -0.08 -7.61
N ALA A 192 21.55 0.12 -8.70
CA ALA A 192 22.84 0.79 -8.72
C ALA A 192 22.84 1.98 -9.69
N LYS A 193 23.78 2.92 -9.49
CA LYS A 193 24.01 4.05 -10.41
C LYS A 193 24.14 3.63 -11.87
N ASN A 194 24.73 2.47 -12.14
CA ASN A 194 24.92 1.96 -13.50
C ASN A 194 23.61 1.53 -14.18
N ASP A 195 22.56 1.25 -13.39
CA ASP A 195 21.22 0.92 -13.89
C ASP A 195 20.46 2.20 -14.31
N ILE A 196 20.92 3.39 -13.89
CA ILE A 196 20.47 4.70 -14.41
C ILE A 196 21.15 4.98 -15.77
N GLY A 197 21.27 3.95 -16.61
CA GLY A 197 22.02 3.98 -17.86
C GLY A 197 21.14 4.26 -19.07
N TRP A 198 20.80 5.52 -19.34
CA TRP A 198 20.82 6.08 -20.71
C TRP A 198 20.60 7.61 -20.69
N GLY A 199 21.66 8.35 -21.02
CA GLY A 199 21.76 9.80 -21.24
C GLY A 199 20.53 10.70 -21.03
N ALA A 200 20.46 11.39 -19.89
CA ALA A 200 20.00 12.78 -19.77
C ALA A 200 20.07 13.21 -18.30
N GLY A 201 20.56 14.42 -18.03
CA GLY A 201 20.36 15.11 -16.74
C GLY A 201 18.90 15.50 -16.52
N GLY A 202 17.97 14.54 -16.58
CA GLY A 202 16.55 14.68 -16.27
C GLY A 202 16.19 13.81 -15.06
N GLY A 203 15.33 14.31 -14.17
CA GLY A 203 14.90 13.59 -12.98
C GLY A 203 13.98 12.40 -13.30
N ILE A 204 13.98 11.39 -12.42
CA ILE A 204 12.90 10.40 -12.34
C ILE A 204 11.74 11.13 -11.68
N GLY A 205 10.97 11.89 -12.46
CA GLY A 205 9.97 12.81 -11.93
C GLY A 205 8.63 12.11 -11.72
N TRP A 206 8.00 12.26 -10.55
CA TRP A 206 6.57 12.03 -10.39
C TRP A 206 5.77 13.33 -10.58
N GLY A 207 6.36 14.31 -11.26
CA GLY A 207 5.79 15.65 -11.40
C GLY A 207 5.72 16.40 -10.07
N GLY A 208 6.62 16.10 -9.12
CA GLY A 208 6.60 16.67 -7.77
C GLY A 208 5.57 16.04 -6.83
N ALA A 209 4.88 14.97 -7.24
CA ALA A 209 3.86 14.31 -6.43
C ALA A 209 4.44 13.54 -5.24
N VAL A 210 5.68 13.06 -5.34
CA VAL A 210 6.35 12.31 -4.26
C VAL A 210 7.16 13.26 -3.36
N GLY A 211 7.87 14.22 -3.96
CA GLY A 211 8.67 15.22 -3.24
C GLY A 211 9.74 14.61 -2.32
N GLY A 212 10.47 15.44 -1.58
CA GLY A 212 11.35 14.95 -0.51
C GLY A 212 12.62 14.22 -0.97
N GLY A 213 13.22 14.64 -2.09
CA GLY A 213 14.55 14.21 -2.53
C GLY A 213 14.62 12.92 -3.35
N TYR A 214 13.51 12.19 -3.49
CA TYR A 214 13.42 10.96 -4.29
C TYR A 214 13.57 11.19 -5.80
N GLU A 215 13.14 12.36 -6.28
CA GLU A 215 13.21 12.75 -7.69
C GLU A 215 14.47 13.60 -7.99
N ASP A 216 14.97 14.30 -6.96
CA ASP A 216 15.96 15.37 -7.10
C ASP A 216 17.41 14.89 -6.88
N THR A 217 17.60 13.84 -6.09
CA THR A 217 18.93 13.35 -5.71
C THR A 217 19.31 12.08 -6.46
N GLU A 218 20.60 11.85 -6.67
CA GLU A 218 21.07 10.60 -7.28
C GLU A 218 20.73 9.38 -6.41
N ILE A 219 20.93 9.48 -5.10
CA ILE A 219 20.60 8.41 -4.16
C ILE A 219 19.09 8.17 -4.04
N GLY A 220 18.27 9.22 -4.03
CA GLY A 220 16.82 9.12 -4.02
C GLY A 220 16.26 8.45 -5.27
N ARG A 221 16.87 8.69 -6.43
CA ARG A 221 16.52 8.00 -7.68
C ARG A 221 16.86 6.51 -7.64
N ILE A 222 18.04 6.15 -7.13
CA ILE A 222 18.43 4.75 -6.96
C ILE A 222 17.50 4.04 -5.96
N ILE A 223 17.18 4.67 -4.83
CA ILE A 223 16.21 4.14 -3.86
C ILE A 223 14.82 3.98 -4.49
N THR A 224 14.40 4.93 -5.33
CA THR A 224 13.12 4.85 -6.05
C THR A 224 13.08 3.64 -6.98
N LEU A 225 14.12 3.43 -7.78
CA LEU A 225 14.23 2.26 -8.66
C LEU A 225 14.28 0.95 -7.87
N SER A 226 14.99 0.94 -6.74
CA SER A 226 15.04 -0.21 -5.83
C SER A 226 13.64 -0.55 -5.28
N PHE A 227 12.84 0.45 -4.90
CA PHE A 227 11.45 0.26 -4.48
C PHE A 227 10.51 -0.18 -5.61
N ILE A 228 10.69 0.33 -6.83
CA ILE A 228 9.96 -0.17 -8.00
C ILE A 228 10.28 -1.64 -8.21
N ASN A 229 11.56 -2.02 -8.15
CA ASN A 229 11.99 -3.41 -8.30
C ASN A 229 11.39 -4.34 -7.24
N SER A 230 11.50 -4.01 -5.95
CA SER A 230 10.92 -4.82 -4.87
C SER A 230 9.41 -4.89 -4.94
N TYR A 231 8.74 -3.79 -5.30
CA TYR A 231 7.28 -3.77 -5.46
C TYR A 231 6.81 -4.60 -6.64
N THR A 232 7.52 -4.55 -7.77
CA THR A 232 7.24 -5.39 -8.93
C THR A 232 7.36 -6.87 -8.59
N LYS A 233 8.43 -7.27 -7.89
CA LYS A 233 8.59 -8.64 -7.39
C LYS A 233 7.44 -9.02 -6.46
N LEU A 234 7.10 -8.15 -5.51
CA LEU A 234 6.02 -8.38 -4.54
C LEU A 234 4.67 -8.60 -5.24
N VAL A 235 4.30 -7.73 -6.17
CA VAL A 235 3.05 -7.84 -6.92
C VAL A 235 3.04 -9.08 -7.81
N THR A 236 4.18 -9.43 -8.40
CA THR A 236 4.31 -10.63 -9.25
C THR A 236 4.13 -11.91 -8.41
N ASP A 237 4.77 -11.98 -7.24
CA ASP A 237 4.70 -13.13 -6.34
C ASP A 237 3.30 -13.29 -5.74
N LEU A 238 2.62 -12.18 -5.43
CA LEU A 238 1.21 -12.18 -5.01
C LEU A 238 0.22 -12.42 -6.17
N GLY A 239 0.74 -12.58 -7.38
CA GLY A 239 0.00 -12.46 -8.63
C GLY A 239 -0.28 -13.75 -9.40
N LEU A 240 0.54 -14.82 -9.37
CA LEU A 240 0.30 -16.03 -10.20
C LEU A 240 1.00 -17.36 -9.73
N LEU A 241 0.58 -17.91 -8.58
CA LEU A 241 0.59 -19.37 -8.33
C LEU A 241 -0.69 -19.84 -7.60
N SER A 242 -1.87 -19.35 -7.98
CA SER A 242 -3.13 -20.09 -7.80
C SER A 242 -4.34 -19.28 -8.28
N THR A 243 -5.13 -19.87 -9.18
CA THR A 243 -6.48 -19.44 -9.58
C THR A 243 -7.56 -19.86 -8.57
N THR A 244 -7.18 -20.26 -7.36
CA THR A 244 -8.09 -20.90 -6.40
C THR A 244 -8.18 -20.21 -5.05
N THR A 245 -7.34 -19.21 -4.74
CA THR A 245 -7.38 -18.61 -3.40
C THR A 245 -7.14 -17.13 -3.48
N THR A 246 -8.22 -16.36 -3.39
CA THR A 246 -8.13 -14.99 -2.92
C THR A 246 -7.64 -15.05 -1.47
N ALA A 247 -6.64 -14.25 -1.12
CA ALA A 247 -6.17 -14.18 0.26
C ALA A 247 -7.19 -13.51 1.22
N ALA A 248 -8.41 -13.22 0.72
CA ALA A 248 -9.62 -12.95 1.49
C ALA A 248 -10.32 -14.23 2.04
N ALA A 249 -9.91 -15.44 1.63
CA ALA A 249 -10.50 -16.72 2.06
C ALA A 249 -9.70 -17.47 3.14
N ALA A 250 -8.48 -17.03 3.49
CA ALA A 250 -7.63 -17.64 4.52
C ALA A 250 -7.71 -16.94 5.89
N ALA A 251 -8.68 -16.04 6.06
CA ALA A 251 -8.93 -15.34 7.31
C ALA A 251 -9.88 -16.18 8.19
N PRO A 252 -9.55 -16.49 9.46
CA PRO A 252 -10.53 -17.09 10.36
C PRO A 252 -11.74 -16.17 10.44
N ALA A 253 -12.92 -16.73 10.23
CA ALA A 253 -14.17 -16.00 10.34
C ALA A 253 -14.29 -15.41 11.76
N LYS A 254 -14.82 -14.19 11.87
CA LYS A 254 -14.94 -13.49 13.16
C LYS A 254 -15.58 -14.43 14.19
N THR A 255 -14.96 -14.54 15.36
CA THR A 255 -15.52 -15.29 16.49
C THR A 255 -16.81 -14.64 16.98
N PHE A 256 -17.70 -15.47 17.50
CA PHE A 256 -18.96 -15.04 18.10
C PHE A 256 -18.97 -15.43 19.57
N VAL A 257 -19.73 -14.71 20.37
CA VAL A 257 -20.01 -15.04 21.77
C VAL A 257 -21.50 -15.32 21.94
N ALA A 258 -21.83 -16.32 22.74
CA ALA A 258 -23.19 -16.62 23.10
C ALA A 258 -23.74 -15.52 24.03
N THR A 259 -24.81 -14.83 23.65
CA THR A 259 -25.44 -13.77 24.47
C THR A 259 -26.32 -14.35 25.59
N ARG A 260 -26.73 -15.60 25.44
CA ARG A 260 -27.53 -16.38 26.37
C ARG A 260 -27.19 -17.86 26.25
N VAL A 261 -27.73 -18.66 27.15
CA VAL A 261 -27.63 -20.12 27.04
C VAL A 261 -28.22 -20.56 25.69
N THR A 262 -27.39 -21.16 24.83
CA THR A 262 -27.78 -21.57 23.49
C THR A 262 -27.37 -23.02 23.24
N ASN A 263 -28.27 -23.83 22.69
CA ASN A 263 -28.02 -25.23 22.44
C ASN A 263 -27.23 -25.44 21.15
N MET A 264 -26.10 -26.12 21.25
CA MET A 264 -25.31 -26.61 20.13
C MET A 264 -25.73 -28.02 19.77
N ARG A 265 -26.13 -28.23 18.52
CA ARG A 265 -26.78 -29.46 18.05
C ARG A 265 -26.02 -30.11 16.91
N ALA A 266 -26.15 -31.42 16.74
CA ALA A 266 -25.48 -32.15 15.66
C ALA A 266 -26.04 -31.83 14.27
N THR A 267 -27.24 -31.25 14.17
CA THR A 267 -27.87 -30.87 12.92
C THR A 267 -28.53 -29.50 13.03
N ALA A 268 -28.72 -28.84 11.88
CA ALA A 268 -29.40 -27.55 11.73
C ALA A 268 -30.92 -27.60 11.98
N ALA A 269 -31.34 -28.21 13.08
CA ALA A 269 -32.75 -28.40 13.42
C ALA A 269 -32.95 -28.37 14.94
N ALA A 270 -34.10 -27.83 15.37
CA ALA A 270 -34.44 -27.74 16.78
C ALA A 270 -34.52 -29.11 17.48
N GLY A 271 -34.90 -30.16 16.73
CA GLY A 271 -34.93 -31.55 17.19
C GLY A 271 -33.60 -32.30 17.03
N GLY A 272 -32.54 -31.66 16.52
CA GLY A 272 -31.22 -32.29 16.38
C GLY A 272 -30.64 -32.70 17.74
N LYS A 273 -29.87 -33.80 17.77
CA LYS A 273 -29.18 -34.27 18.98
C LYS A 273 -28.41 -33.13 19.63
N LEU A 274 -28.65 -32.89 20.92
CA LEU A 274 -27.90 -31.89 21.68
C LEU A 274 -26.47 -32.39 21.87
N ILE A 275 -25.50 -31.61 21.41
CA ILE A 275 -24.07 -31.84 21.70
C ILE A 275 -23.76 -31.25 23.08
N ARG A 276 -24.06 -29.97 23.27
CA ARG A 276 -23.97 -29.27 24.57
C ARG A 276 -24.84 -28.02 24.60
N ALA A 277 -25.07 -27.51 25.81
CA ALA A 277 -25.50 -26.14 26.00
C ALA A 277 -24.27 -25.22 26.12
N LEU A 278 -24.25 -24.15 25.34
CA LEU A 278 -23.25 -23.08 25.43
C LEU A 278 -23.75 -22.04 26.43
N PRO A 279 -23.05 -21.79 27.54
CA PRO A 279 -23.42 -20.73 28.48
C PRO A 279 -23.26 -19.33 27.85
N ALA A 280 -23.89 -18.32 28.45
CA ALA A 280 -23.62 -16.94 28.05
C ALA A 280 -22.14 -16.60 28.22
N GLY A 281 -21.54 -15.92 27.25
CA GLY A 281 -20.12 -15.62 27.17
C GLY A 281 -19.27 -16.70 26.49
N ALA A 282 -19.83 -17.88 26.17
CA ALA A 282 -19.08 -18.92 25.45
C ALA A 282 -18.66 -18.44 24.07
N ILE A 283 -17.37 -18.57 23.75
CA ILE A 283 -16.80 -18.23 22.45
C ILE A 283 -17.04 -19.39 21.48
N VAL A 284 -17.45 -19.06 20.27
CA VAL A 284 -17.63 -20.01 19.18
C VAL A 284 -16.99 -19.49 17.89
N TYR A 285 -16.46 -20.41 17.11
CA TYR A 285 -15.73 -20.17 15.88
C TYR A 285 -16.58 -20.64 14.68
N PRO A 286 -17.13 -19.74 13.86
CA PRO A 286 -17.96 -20.15 12.74
C PRO A 286 -17.13 -20.89 11.67
N THR A 287 -17.64 -22.03 11.21
CA THR A 287 -16.98 -22.86 10.18
C THR A 287 -17.23 -22.35 8.76
N GLY A 288 -18.28 -21.53 8.59
CA GLY A 288 -18.72 -20.98 7.30
C GLY A 288 -20.05 -21.55 6.82
N GLU A 289 -20.43 -22.73 7.31
CA GLU A 289 -21.69 -23.41 6.94
C GLU A 289 -22.90 -22.77 7.62
N LYS A 290 -23.97 -22.54 6.83
CA LYS A 290 -25.20 -21.88 7.28
C LYS A 290 -26.43 -22.55 6.68
N ASN A 291 -27.43 -22.80 7.52
CA ASN A 291 -28.74 -23.31 7.13
C ASN A 291 -29.82 -22.45 7.80
N GLY A 292 -30.23 -21.39 7.09
CA GLY A 292 -31.15 -20.39 7.62
C GLY A 292 -30.60 -19.70 8.87
N LEU A 293 -31.30 -19.86 10.00
CA LEU A 293 -30.90 -19.31 11.30
C LEU A 293 -29.88 -20.17 12.04
N TRP A 294 -29.59 -21.38 11.55
CA TRP A 294 -28.61 -22.27 12.14
C TRP A 294 -27.26 -22.06 11.49
N TRP A 295 -26.27 -21.74 12.30
CA TRP A 295 -24.89 -21.58 11.88
C TRP A 295 -24.06 -22.71 12.48
N GLU A 296 -23.22 -23.34 11.68
CA GLU A 296 -22.26 -24.30 12.19
C GLU A 296 -21.07 -23.56 12.80
N VAL A 297 -20.71 -23.96 14.00
CA VAL A 297 -19.65 -23.37 14.80
C VAL A 297 -18.86 -24.48 15.50
N ALA A 298 -17.58 -24.23 15.73
CA ALA A 298 -16.76 -24.98 16.68
C ALA A 298 -16.74 -24.25 18.03
N ASP A 299 -16.73 -24.98 19.13
CA ASP A 299 -16.43 -24.43 20.46
C ASP A 299 -14.93 -24.49 20.79
N GLU A 300 -14.53 -23.94 21.94
CA GLU A 300 -13.13 -23.95 22.41
C GLU A 300 -12.56 -25.36 22.68
N ASN A 301 -13.39 -26.40 22.63
CA ASN A 301 -12.97 -27.80 22.82
C ASN A 301 -13.09 -28.59 21.50
N ASP A 302 -13.06 -27.89 20.36
CA ASP A 302 -13.16 -28.45 19.01
C ASP A 302 -14.45 -29.24 18.71
N ASN A 303 -15.50 -29.05 19.52
CA ASN A 303 -16.80 -29.66 19.20
C ASN A 303 -17.49 -28.83 18.12
N VAL A 304 -17.75 -29.44 16.98
CA VAL A 304 -18.49 -28.81 15.87
C VAL A 304 -19.98 -29.09 16.00
N GLY A 305 -20.80 -28.06 15.90
CA GLY A 305 -22.25 -28.18 15.90
C GLY A 305 -22.98 -26.94 15.43
N TRP A 306 -24.29 -27.07 15.32
CA TRP A 306 -25.20 -26.07 14.82
C TRP A 306 -25.84 -25.30 15.97
N VAL A 307 -25.78 -23.98 15.90
CA VAL A 307 -26.28 -23.05 16.91
C VAL A 307 -27.19 -22.03 16.24
N LEU A 308 -28.23 -21.57 16.94
CA LEU A 308 -29.08 -20.48 16.46
C LEU A 308 -28.33 -19.15 16.50
N ASN A 309 -28.23 -18.48 15.36
CA ASN A 309 -27.55 -17.20 15.23
C ASN A 309 -28.15 -16.08 16.12
N THR A 310 -29.43 -16.17 16.45
CA THR A 310 -30.10 -15.22 17.34
C THR A 310 -29.56 -15.27 18.77
N GLY A 311 -28.83 -16.32 19.14
CA GLY A 311 -28.13 -16.47 20.42
C GLY A 311 -26.68 -16.00 20.38
N LEU A 312 -26.20 -15.51 19.24
CA LEU A 312 -24.80 -15.16 19.02
C LEU A 312 -24.66 -13.66 18.70
N GLU A 313 -23.60 -13.04 19.19
CA GLU A 313 -23.14 -11.73 18.75
C GLU A 313 -21.65 -11.78 18.38
N PRO A 314 -21.16 -10.91 17.48
CA PRO A 314 -19.73 -10.86 17.19
C PRO A 314 -18.92 -10.57 18.45
N ALA A 315 -17.87 -11.34 18.70
CA ALA A 315 -16.92 -11.03 19.77
C ALA A 315 -16.34 -9.63 19.54
N ARG A 316 -16.29 -8.81 20.60
CA ARG A 316 -15.76 -7.44 20.57
C ARG A 316 -14.26 -7.42 20.76
#